data_AF-Q5WQE2-F1
#
_entry.id   AF-Q5WQE2-F1
#
_cell.length_a   1.000
_cell.length_b   1.000
_cell.length_c   1.000
_cell.angle_alpha   90.00
_cell.angle_beta   90.00
_cell.angle_gamma   90.00
#
_symmetry.space_group_name_H-M   'P 1'
#
loop_
_entity.id
_entity.type
_entity.pdbx_description
1 polymer ?
#
loop_
_entity_poly.entity_id
_entity_poly.type
_entity_poly.pdbx_seq_one_letter_code
_entity_poly.pdbx_strand_id
1 'polypeptide(L)' 'IRSFRPFPIEEIRALAKKAKVLAILEKDVSFGSGGAVFADVSRPLINEKEKPVVLDFIIGLGESD' A
#
# COMPACT_ATOMS: atom_id res chain seq x y z
N ILE A 1 2.22 -7.00 -5.15
CA ILE A 1 1.46 -6.53 -6.33
C ILE A 1 2.07 -7.15 -7.59
N ARG A 2 1.27 -7.66 -8.53
CA ARG A 2 1.79 -8.32 -9.75
C ARG A 2 2.05 -7.35 -10.92
N SER A 3 1.21 -6.33 -11.08
CA SER A 3 1.40 -5.24 -12.04
C SER A 3 1.24 -3.92 -11.31
N PHE A 4 2.25 -3.06 -11.37
CA PHE A 4 2.21 -1.74 -10.74
C PHE A 4 1.59 -0.68 -11.66
N ARG A 5 1.67 -0.88 -12.98
CA ARG A 5 1.14 0.03 -14.00
C ARG A 5 0.50 -0.79 -15.14
N PRO A 6 -0.80 -0.56 -15.46
CA PRO A 6 -1.74 0.26 -14.70
C PRO A 6 -1.92 -0.28 -13.26
N PHE A 7 -2.16 0.62 -12.30
CA PHE A 7 -2.28 0.22 -10.90
C PHE A 7 -3.67 -0.41 -10.63
N PRO A 8 -3.75 -1.55 -9.93
CA PRO A 8 -4.98 -2.34 -9.77
C PRO A 8 -5.94 -1.76 -8.70
N ILE A 9 -6.50 -0.57 -8.98
CA ILE A 9 -7.31 0.18 -8.00
C ILE A 9 -8.54 -0.59 -7.53
N GLU A 10 -9.26 -1.24 -8.44
CA GLU A 10 -10.51 -1.94 -8.12
C GLU A 10 -10.25 -3.19 -7.28
N GLU A 11 -9.17 -3.95 -7.55
CA GLU A 11 -8.78 -5.05 -6.68
C GLU A 11 -8.36 -4.57 -5.29
N ILE A 12 -7.63 -3.47 -5.18
CA ILE A 12 -7.23 -2.89 -3.88
C ILE A 12 -8.47 -2.52 -3.05
N ARG A 13 -9.47 -1.85 -3.65
CA ARG A 13 -10.74 -1.54 -2.96
C ARG A 13 -11.49 -2.80 -2.54
N ALA A 14 -11.55 -3.81 -3.40
CA ALA A 14 -12.23 -5.06 -3.09
C ALA A 14 -11.55 -5.83 -1.94
N LEU A 15 -10.22 -5.80 -1.86
CA LEU A 15 -9.45 -6.38 -0.76
C LEU A 15 -9.59 -5.58 0.53
N ALA A 16 -9.57 -4.24 0.44
CA ALA A 16 -9.68 -3.35 1.59
C ALA A 16 -10.99 -3.57 2.37
N LYS A 17 -12.10 -3.88 1.69
CA LYS A 17 -13.39 -4.19 2.32
C LYS A 17 -13.39 -5.48 3.14
N LYS A 18 -12.40 -6.36 2.95
CA LYS A 18 -12.33 -7.68 3.59
C LYS A 18 -11.38 -7.72 4.79
N ALA A 19 -10.68 -6.62 5.07
CA ALA A 19 -9.64 -6.56 6.08
C ALA A 19 -9.88 -5.38 7.04
N LYS A 20 -9.45 -5.54 8.30
CA LYS A 20 -9.38 -4.43 9.26
C LYS A 20 -8.07 -3.66 9.14
N VAL A 21 -7.02 -4.32 8.64
CA VAL A 21 -5.66 -3.78 8.48
C VAL A 21 -5.09 -4.26 7.14
N LEU A 22 -4.44 -3.36 6.41
CA LEU A 22 -3.62 -3.65 5.25
C LEU A 22 -2.17 -3.27 5.57
N ALA A 23 -1.28 -4.26 5.66
CA ALA A 23 0.15 -4.04 5.79
C ALA A 23 0.80 -4.05 4.41
N ILE A 24 1.50 -2.98 4.06
CA ILE A 24 2.23 -2.86 2.80
C ILE A 24 3.70 -3.10 3.08
N LEU A 25 4.27 -4.08 2.39
CA LEU A 25 5.68 -4.44 2.49
C LEU A 25 6.34 -4.02 1.18
N GLU A 26 7.34 -3.16 1.27
CA GLU A 26 8.03 -2.64 0.09
C GLU A 26 9.52 -2.41 0.34
N LYS A 27 10.25 -2.35 -0.77
CA LYS A 27 11.72 -2.21 -0.80
C LYS A 27 12.13 -0.84 -1.32
N ASP A 28 11.29 0.16 -1.11
CA ASP A 28 11.53 1.53 -1.52
C ASP A 28 11.04 2.51 -0.46
N VAL A 29 11.61 3.70 -0.48
CA VAL A 29 11.28 4.79 0.43
C VAL A 29 11.27 6.09 -0.34
N SER A 30 10.19 6.86 -0.18
CA SER A 30 10.15 8.26 -0.61
C SER A 30 10.46 9.14 0.59
N PHE A 31 11.58 9.86 0.55
CA PHE A 31 12.03 10.73 1.66
C PHE A 31 10.93 11.71 2.08
N GLY A 32 10.59 11.70 3.37
CA GLY A 32 9.55 12.56 3.95
C GLY A 32 8.11 12.05 3.78
N SER A 33 7.93 10.83 3.25
CA SER A 33 6.64 10.15 3.10
C SER A 33 6.78 8.70 3.57
N GLY A 34 6.10 7.77 2.91
CA GLY A 34 6.33 6.33 2.98
C GLY A 34 6.91 5.79 1.67
N GLY A 35 6.73 4.50 1.42
CA GLY A 35 7.05 3.90 0.13
C GLY A 35 5.99 4.18 -0.95
N ALA A 36 6.38 3.96 -2.21
CA ALA A 36 5.57 4.24 -3.39
C ALA A 36 4.33 3.34 -3.49
N VAL A 37 4.44 2.08 -3.07
CA VAL A 37 3.32 1.14 -3.07
C VAL A 37 2.29 1.55 -2.02
N PHE A 38 2.74 1.90 -0.81
CA PHE A 38 1.89 2.41 0.25
C PHE A 38 1.10 3.63 -0.21
N ALA A 39 1.75 4.58 -0.90
CA ALA A 39 1.08 5.76 -1.43
C ALA A 39 -0.03 5.40 -2.45
N ASP A 40 0.27 4.53 -3.41
CA ASP A 40 -0.70 4.13 -4.44
C ASP A 40 -1.84 3.25 -3.89
N VAL A 41 -1.60 2.45 -2.83
CA VAL A 41 -2.66 1.71 -2.12
C VAL A 41 -3.53 2.63 -1.27
N SER A 42 -2.94 3.59 -0.57
CA SER A 42 -3.66 4.48 0.35
C SER A 42 -4.54 5.49 -0.38
N ARG A 43 -4.08 6.00 -1.54
CA ARG A 43 -4.76 7.03 -2.32
C ARG A 43 -6.20 6.69 -2.72
N PRO A 44 -6.55 5.50 -3.26
CA PRO A 44 -7.93 5.15 -3.57
C PRO A 44 -8.81 4.92 -2.34
N LEU A 45 -8.21 4.68 -1.17
CA LEU A 45 -8.92 4.38 0.08
C LEU A 45 -9.18 5.63 0.92
N ILE A 46 -8.49 6.75 0.67
CA ILE A 46 -8.52 7.93 1.55
C ILE A 46 -9.93 8.50 1.76
N ASN A 47 -10.78 8.45 0.73
CA ASN A 47 -12.15 8.95 0.76
C ASN A 47 -13.21 7.85 0.93
N GLU A 48 -12.80 6.60 1.11
CA GLU A 48 -13.74 5.52 1.42
C GLU A 48 -14.28 5.71 2.84
N LYS A 49 -15.60 5.56 2.99
CA LYS A 49 -16.28 5.69 4.29
C LYS A 49 -15.83 4.61 5.26
N GLU A 50 -15.68 3.39 4.75
CA GLU A 50 -15.15 2.24 5.47
C GLU A 50 -13.83 1.84 4.82
N LYS A 51 -12.76 1.91 5.60
CA LYS A 51 -11.41 1.58 5.14
C LYS A 51 -10.61 0.91 6.26
N PRO A 52 -9.71 -0.01 5.93
CA PRO A 52 -8.79 -0.58 6.90
C PRO A 52 -7.78 0.47 7.35
N VAL A 53 -7.12 0.20 8.48
CA VAL A 53 -5.85 0.87 8.79
C VAL A 53 -4.82 0.41 7.77
N VAL A 54 -4.15 1.34 7.09
CA VAL A 54 -3.07 1.03 6.15
C VAL A 54 -1.74 1.32 6.85
N LEU A 55 -0.86 0.34 6.91
CA LEU A 55 0.45 0.43 7.55
C LEU A 55 1.54 0.24 6.49
N ASP A 56 2.59 1.04 6.61
CA ASP A 56 3.76 0.99 5.74
C ASP A 56 4.92 0.28 6.45
N PHE A 57 5.51 -0.71 5.79
CA PHE A 57 6.68 -1.45 6.25
C PHE A 57 7.73 -1.47 5.14
N ILE A 58 8.75 -0.64 5.34
CA ILE A 58 9.92 -0.57 4.47
C ILE A 58 10.93 -1.62 4.94
N ILE A 59 11.15 -2.63 4.12
CA ILE A 59 12.00 -3.79 4.43
C ILE A 59 12.89 -4.13 3.23
N GLY A 60 13.98 -4.87 3.43
CA GLY A 60 14.78 -5.35 2.30
C GLY A 60 15.52 -4.26 1.50
N LEU A 61 15.74 -3.08 2.08
CA LEU A 61 16.52 -2.01 1.45
C LEU A 61 18.00 -2.40 1.41
N GLY A 62 18.62 -2.41 0.22
CA GLY A 62 20.04 -2.72 0.09
C GLY A 62 20.42 -4.13 0.56
N GLU A 63 19.51 -5.11 0.42
CA GLU A 63 19.70 -6.50 0.85
C GLU A 63 19.84 -6.70 2.36
N SER A 64 19.44 -5.72 3.18
CA SER A 64 19.28 -5.93 4.62
C SER A 64 18.07 -6.83 4.89
N ASP A 65 18.25 -7.88 5.69
CA ASP A 65 17.19 -8.81 6.11
C ASP A 65 15.92 -8.12 6.62
#